data_AF-A0AAU1JTG2-F1
#
_entry.id   AF-A0AAU1JTG2-F1
#
_cell.length_a   1.000
_cell.length_b   1.000
_cell.length_c   1.000
_cell.angle_alpha   90.00
_cell.angle_beta   90.00
_cell.angle_gamma   90.00
#
_symmetry.space_group_name_H-M   'P 1'
#
loop_
_entity.id
_entity.type
_entity.pdbx_description
1 polymer ?
#
loop_
_entity_poly.entity_id
_entity_poly.type
_entity_poly.pdbx_seq_one_letter_code
_entity_poly.pdbx_strand_id
1 'polypeptide(L)'
;MLAALCAVAAVLFLVACGTQVAGGTDGATPTGSIPWTTGQPSRVTGARLADDQRTLTVTAQVPDGKKPCVRALKAVVTDTENNTVWVQITFSSPSGDRSSGCTKERSASTSVRLSRPLGDQKLVVDLDNQFTTDGAKLPALRRCGELGCHPPATGCTSASYDQALIAADAPAHTYRDAEHCDGKWLVLDFSWRTGPVCGDTTATPSGCTSRLGDRWFFRAKPAGWAPITSSATGGCTAVHRAEPAFPTALCAGLAPLSPSLHPSYPPASPTSR
;
A
#
# COMPACT_ATOMS: atom_id res chain seq x y z
N MET A 1 -54.99 -43.14 -38.36
CA MET A 1 -56.20 -43.14 -37.50
C MET A 1 -55.89 -42.28 -36.27
N LEU A 2 -56.64 -41.18 -36.09
CA LEU A 2 -56.74 -40.22 -34.96
C LEU A 2 -55.43 -39.72 -34.30
N ALA A 3 -54.98 -38.45 -34.39
CA ALA A 3 -55.58 -37.13 -34.09
C ALA A 3 -55.71 -36.78 -32.59
N ALA A 4 -54.92 -35.80 -32.12
CA ALA A 4 -55.26 -34.73 -31.16
C ALA A 4 -53.99 -33.87 -30.90
N LEU A 5 -53.81 -32.66 -31.47
CA LEU A 5 -54.32 -31.33 -31.06
C LEU A 5 -53.89 -30.85 -29.66
N CYS A 6 -52.97 -29.88 -29.61
CA CYS A 6 -53.01 -28.74 -28.69
C CYS A 6 -52.26 -27.53 -29.27
N ALA A 7 -52.95 -26.39 -29.29
CA ALA A 7 -52.65 -25.13 -29.96
C ALA A 7 -51.71 -24.21 -29.15
N VAL A 8 -50.72 -23.56 -29.79
CA VAL A 8 -50.66 -22.12 -30.18
C VAL A 8 -50.88 -21.10 -29.08
N ALA A 9 -49.83 -20.33 -28.76
CA ALA A 9 -49.90 -18.88 -28.56
C ALA A 9 -48.51 -18.25 -28.76
N ALA A 10 -48.21 -17.85 -30.00
CA ALA A 10 -47.15 -16.90 -30.32
C ALA A 10 -47.81 -15.53 -30.50
N VAL A 11 -47.45 -14.55 -29.67
CA VAL A 11 -47.85 -13.16 -29.86
C VAL A 11 -46.59 -12.34 -30.12
N LEU A 12 -46.50 -11.84 -31.36
CA LEU A 12 -45.61 -10.77 -31.79
C LEU A 12 -45.87 -9.51 -30.96
N PHE A 13 -44.81 -8.87 -30.47
CA PHE A 13 -44.85 -7.43 -30.20
C PHE A 13 -44.03 -6.70 -31.25
N LEU A 14 -44.76 -6.05 -32.15
CA LEU A 14 -44.29 -5.06 -33.10
C LEU A 14 -43.90 -3.77 -32.39
N VAL A 15 -42.84 -3.18 -32.93
CA VAL A 15 -42.30 -1.84 -32.67
C VAL A 15 -43.38 -0.76 -32.78
N ALA A 16 -43.42 0.13 -31.79
CA ALA A 16 -43.98 1.47 -31.95
C ALA A 16 -43.01 2.50 -31.35
N CYS A 17 -42.34 3.25 -32.23
CA CYS A 17 -41.77 4.56 -31.91
C CYS A 17 -42.91 5.52 -31.59
N GLY A 18 -42.91 6.10 -30.39
CA GLY A 18 -43.85 7.14 -29.96
C GLY A 18 -43.16 8.10 -29.00
N THR A 19 -42.89 9.30 -29.48
CA THR A 19 -42.27 10.45 -28.81
C THR A 19 -42.84 10.73 -27.41
N GLN A 20 -42.02 10.63 -26.36
CA GLN A 20 -42.33 11.29 -25.10
C GLN A 20 -41.80 12.71 -25.11
N VAL A 21 -42.76 13.62 -25.00
CA VAL A 21 -42.65 15.07 -24.88
C VAL A 21 -41.82 15.41 -23.65
N ALA A 22 -40.86 16.33 -23.82
CA ALA A 22 -40.17 16.98 -22.70
C ALA A 22 -41.19 17.76 -21.87
N GLY A 23 -41.67 17.14 -20.79
CA GLY A 23 -42.51 17.75 -19.77
C GLY A 23 -41.76 17.79 -18.45
N GLY A 24 -41.46 19.01 -17.99
CA GLY A 24 -41.21 19.35 -16.59
C GLY A 24 -39.98 18.70 -15.94
N THR A 25 -38.93 19.49 -15.75
CA THR A 25 -38.03 19.33 -14.62
C THR A 25 -38.81 19.53 -13.31
N ASP A 26 -39.61 18.54 -12.93
CA ASP A 26 -39.93 18.33 -11.54
C ASP A 26 -38.66 17.83 -10.89
N GLY A 27 -38.06 18.71 -10.08
CA GLY A 27 -36.98 18.35 -9.19
C GLY A 27 -37.45 17.22 -8.29
N ALA A 28 -37.13 15.99 -8.70
CA ALA A 28 -37.21 14.82 -7.85
C ALA A 28 -36.23 15.06 -6.69
N THR A 29 -36.75 15.67 -5.64
CA THR A 29 -36.08 15.68 -4.35
C THR A 29 -35.99 14.21 -3.96
N PRO A 30 -34.80 13.63 -3.73
CA PRO A 30 -34.74 12.26 -3.25
C PRO A 30 -35.37 12.24 -1.85
N THR A 31 -36.63 11.79 -1.78
CA THR A 31 -37.42 11.67 -0.54
C THR A 31 -37.13 10.36 0.20
N GLY A 32 -36.15 9.57 -0.25
CA GLY A 32 -35.70 8.37 0.44
C GLY A 32 -34.83 8.72 1.65
N SER A 33 -35.02 8.02 2.76
CA SER A 33 -34.08 8.10 3.88
C SER A 33 -32.69 7.66 3.40
N ILE A 34 -31.67 8.48 3.67
CA ILE A 34 -30.29 8.13 3.31
C ILE A 34 -29.89 6.82 4.00
N PRO A 35 -29.47 5.79 3.25
CA PRO A 35 -29.19 4.48 3.82
C PRO A 35 -27.95 4.52 4.71
N TRP A 36 -28.00 3.73 5.78
CA TRP A 36 -26.87 3.48 6.67
C TRP A 36 -26.22 2.16 6.26
N THR A 37 -24.96 2.21 5.80
CA THR A 37 -24.22 1.02 5.35
C THR A 37 -23.08 0.73 6.30
N THR A 38 -22.62 -0.52 6.31
CA THR A 38 -21.42 -0.92 7.06
C THR A 38 -20.19 -0.36 6.36
N GLY A 39 -19.33 0.31 7.12
CA GLY A 39 -18.05 0.83 6.66
C GLY A 39 -16.91 0.47 7.62
N GLN A 40 -15.69 0.71 7.16
CA GLN A 40 -14.46 0.64 7.95
C GLN A 40 -13.87 2.05 8.08
N PRO A 41 -13.05 2.30 9.12
CA PRO A 41 -12.34 3.57 9.27
C PRO A 41 -11.45 3.86 8.06
N SER A 42 -11.31 5.14 7.72
CA SER A 42 -10.36 5.57 6.67
C SER A 42 -8.90 5.46 7.11
N ARG A 43 -8.66 5.49 8.44
CA ARG A 43 -7.33 5.40 9.03
C ARG A 43 -7.41 4.92 10.47
N VAL A 44 -6.53 4.00 10.84
CA VAL A 44 -6.22 3.70 12.24
C VAL A 44 -5.05 4.58 12.68
N THR A 45 -5.23 5.30 13.77
CA THR A 45 -4.26 6.29 14.28
C THR A 45 -3.49 5.82 15.49
N GLY A 46 -3.99 4.80 16.21
CA GLY A 46 -3.24 4.20 17.31
C GLY A 46 -3.92 2.99 17.93
N ALA A 47 -3.13 2.22 18.67
CA ALA A 47 -3.60 1.13 19.49
C ALA A 47 -2.97 1.24 20.89
N ARG A 48 -3.75 0.91 21.91
CA ARG A 48 -3.31 0.88 23.31
C ARG A 48 -3.65 -0.48 23.92
N LEU A 49 -2.75 -0.98 24.75
CA LEU A 49 -2.91 -2.20 25.52
C LEU A 49 -3.12 -1.84 26.99
N ALA A 50 -4.21 -2.29 27.58
CA ALA A 50 -4.49 -2.09 28.99
C ALA A 50 -3.56 -2.94 29.88
N ASP A 51 -3.54 -2.63 31.18
CA ASP A 51 -2.67 -3.31 32.17
C ASP A 51 -2.96 -4.82 32.29
N ASP A 52 -4.18 -5.25 31.96
CA ASP A 52 -4.55 -6.67 31.90
C ASP A 52 -3.92 -7.43 30.72
N GLN A 53 -3.14 -6.73 29.89
CA GLN A 53 -2.46 -7.21 28.69
C GLN A 53 -3.39 -7.86 27.64
N ARG A 54 -4.70 -7.68 27.77
CA ARG A 54 -5.72 -8.37 26.97
C ARG A 54 -6.74 -7.42 26.37
N THR A 55 -6.93 -6.25 26.95
CA THR A 55 -7.89 -5.27 26.43
C THR A 55 -7.15 -4.31 25.52
N LEU A 56 -7.49 -4.37 24.23
CA LEU A 56 -7.01 -3.44 23.21
C LEU A 56 -8.00 -2.31 23.05
N THR A 57 -7.53 -1.07 23.12
CA THR A 57 -8.28 0.10 22.65
C THR A 57 -7.65 0.59 21.36
N VAL A 58 -8.43 0.64 20.29
CA VAL A 58 -7.98 1.10 18.98
C VAL A 58 -8.66 2.42 18.64
N THR A 59 -7.85 3.40 18.21
CA THR A 59 -8.31 4.73 17.81
C THR A 59 -8.23 4.84 16.29
N ALA A 60 -9.30 5.31 15.67
CA ALA A 60 -9.43 5.42 14.22
C ALA A 60 -10.21 6.67 13.81
N GLN A 61 -10.07 7.07 12.56
CA GLN A 61 -10.80 8.16 11.93
C GLN A 61 -12.12 7.65 11.36
N VAL A 62 -13.21 8.25 11.80
CA VAL A 62 -14.57 7.89 11.39
C VAL A 62 -15.33 9.12 10.87
N PRO A 63 -16.36 8.94 10.02
CA PRO A 63 -17.13 10.05 9.48
C PRO A 63 -17.73 10.97 10.55
N ASP A 64 -17.79 12.26 10.23
CA ASP A 64 -18.29 13.32 11.10
C ASP A 64 -19.10 14.37 10.33
N GLY A 65 -20.01 15.05 11.04
CA GLY A 65 -20.94 16.01 10.46
C GLY A 65 -21.88 16.62 11.50
N LYS A 66 -22.80 17.49 11.03
CA LYS A 66 -23.79 18.15 11.91
C LYS A 66 -24.81 17.17 12.52
N LYS A 67 -25.05 16.04 11.86
CA LYS A 67 -25.93 14.96 12.31
C LYS A 67 -25.05 13.77 12.75
N PRO A 68 -25.57 12.83 13.55
CA PRO A 68 -24.83 11.61 13.86
C PRO A 68 -24.43 10.89 12.58
N CYS A 69 -23.13 10.63 12.43
CA CYS A 69 -22.56 10.02 11.22
C CYS A 69 -22.05 8.58 11.44
N VAL A 70 -22.01 8.13 12.69
CA VAL A 70 -21.44 6.82 13.07
C VAL A 70 -22.33 6.17 14.10
N ARG A 71 -22.64 4.90 13.89
CA ARG A 71 -23.35 4.03 14.84
C ARG A 71 -22.64 2.69 14.93
N ALA A 72 -22.81 2.01 16.07
CA ALA A 72 -22.30 0.66 16.29
C ALA A 72 -20.80 0.48 15.94
N LEU A 73 -19.97 1.49 16.24
CA LEU A 73 -18.52 1.37 16.12
C LEU A 73 -18.04 0.26 17.05
N LYS A 74 -17.38 -0.76 16.50
CA LYS A 74 -16.90 -1.92 17.25
C LYS A 74 -15.60 -2.46 16.66
N ALA A 75 -14.80 -3.08 17.52
CA ALA A 75 -13.64 -3.87 17.15
C ALA A 75 -13.92 -5.34 17.46
N VAL A 76 -13.50 -6.24 16.58
CA VAL A 76 -13.66 -7.69 16.72
C VAL A 76 -12.36 -8.38 16.35
N VAL A 77 -11.92 -9.36 17.15
CA VAL A 77 -10.84 -10.26 16.75
C VAL A 77 -11.38 -11.19 15.67
N THR A 78 -10.84 -11.09 14.47
CA THR A 78 -11.26 -11.93 13.33
C THR A 78 -10.43 -13.21 13.24
N ASP A 79 -9.16 -13.15 13.67
CA ASP A 79 -8.28 -14.31 13.63
C ASP A 79 -7.11 -14.19 14.62
N THR A 80 -6.49 -15.31 14.97
CA THR A 80 -5.24 -15.39 15.75
C THR A 80 -4.42 -16.59 15.31
N GLU A 81 -3.43 -16.35 14.46
CA GLU A 81 -2.54 -17.36 13.90
C GLU A 81 -1.16 -16.76 13.59
N ASN A 82 -0.14 -17.60 13.39
CA ASN A 82 1.19 -17.15 12.92
C ASN A 82 1.77 -15.97 13.74
N ASN A 83 1.67 -16.04 15.07
CA ASN A 83 2.08 -14.98 16.01
C ASN A 83 1.43 -13.60 15.72
N THR A 84 0.23 -13.60 15.14
CA THR A 84 -0.49 -12.39 14.73
C THR A 84 -1.94 -12.44 15.23
N VAL A 85 -2.43 -11.31 15.76
CA VAL A 85 -3.82 -11.09 16.14
C VAL A 85 -4.43 -10.12 15.14
N TRP A 86 -5.47 -10.56 14.44
CA TRP A 86 -6.18 -9.73 13.47
C TRP A 86 -7.44 -9.15 14.10
N VAL A 87 -7.56 -7.83 14.02
CA VAL A 87 -8.71 -7.07 14.53
C VAL A 87 -9.33 -6.30 13.37
N GLN A 88 -10.65 -6.37 13.26
CA GLN A 88 -11.41 -5.56 12.30
C GLN A 88 -12.23 -4.52 13.04
N ILE A 89 -12.22 -3.29 12.54
CA ILE A 89 -13.08 -2.20 13.03
C ILE A 89 -14.19 -1.97 12.02
N THR A 90 -15.43 -1.97 12.50
CA THR A 90 -16.59 -1.69 11.67
C THR A 90 -17.50 -0.67 12.36
N PHE A 91 -18.21 0.11 11.56
CA PHE A 91 -19.30 0.96 11.99
C PHE A 91 -20.39 1.00 10.92
N SER A 92 -21.54 1.56 11.26
CA SER A 92 -22.59 1.92 10.30
C SER A 92 -22.61 3.43 10.07
N SER A 93 -22.68 3.88 8.81
CA SER A 93 -22.67 5.30 8.43
C SER A 93 -23.45 5.58 7.15
N PRO A 94 -24.05 6.78 7.00
CA PRO A 94 -24.60 7.27 5.74
C PRO A 94 -23.57 8.01 4.87
N SER A 95 -22.29 8.03 5.23
CA SER A 95 -21.25 8.85 4.58
C SER A 95 -20.94 8.47 3.12
N GLY A 96 -21.41 7.32 2.65
CA GLY A 96 -21.37 6.96 1.23
C GLY A 96 -22.19 7.91 0.35
N ASP A 97 -23.18 8.60 0.93
CA ASP A 97 -23.95 9.66 0.29
C ASP A 97 -23.52 11.03 0.84
N ARG A 98 -22.99 11.90 -0.02
CA ARG A 98 -22.55 13.26 0.37
C ARG A 98 -23.69 14.13 0.90
N SER A 99 -24.94 13.86 0.49
CA SER A 99 -26.13 14.59 0.98
C SER A 99 -26.42 14.32 2.46
N SER A 100 -25.81 13.28 3.05
CA SER A 100 -25.89 12.97 4.49
C SER A 100 -25.32 14.09 5.37
N GLY A 101 -24.41 14.91 4.82
CA GLY A 101 -23.65 15.91 5.56
C GLY A 101 -22.51 15.31 6.39
N CYS A 102 -22.23 14.01 6.25
CA CYS A 102 -21.12 13.31 6.89
C CYS A 102 -19.85 13.40 6.05
N THR A 103 -19.35 14.62 5.86
CA THR A 103 -18.24 14.94 4.94
C THR A 103 -16.91 15.22 5.62
N LYS A 104 -16.89 15.21 6.97
CA LYS A 104 -15.68 15.40 7.77
C LYS A 104 -15.28 14.08 8.42
N GLU A 105 -14.18 14.11 9.17
CA GLU A 105 -13.74 12.99 10.01
C GLU A 105 -13.45 13.48 11.42
N ARG A 106 -13.60 12.56 12.38
CA ARG A 106 -13.16 12.74 13.75
C ARG A 106 -12.52 11.46 14.26
N SER A 107 -11.70 11.58 15.29
CA SER A 107 -11.18 10.41 16.00
C SER A 107 -12.28 9.77 16.85
N ALA A 108 -12.34 8.45 16.85
CA ALA A 108 -13.16 7.64 17.73
C ALA A 108 -12.37 6.41 18.17
N SER A 109 -12.70 5.87 19.34
CA SER A 109 -12.06 4.67 19.86
C SER A 109 -13.08 3.57 20.13
N THR A 110 -12.65 2.33 19.96
CA THR A 110 -13.39 1.12 20.33
C THR A 110 -12.43 0.16 21.01
N SER A 111 -12.95 -0.77 21.81
CA SER A 111 -12.12 -1.77 22.48
C SER A 111 -12.54 -3.19 22.14
N VAL A 112 -11.58 -4.10 22.21
CA VAL A 112 -11.80 -5.54 22.07
C VAL A 112 -10.94 -6.27 23.10
N ARG A 113 -11.49 -7.35 23.67
CA ARG A 113 -10.78 -8.20 24.62
C ARG A 113 -10.24 -9.43 23.91
N LEU A 114 -8.94 -9.67 24.05
CA LEU A 114 -8.24 -10.83 23.54
C LEU A 114 -8.50 -12.07 24.41
N SER A 115 -8.49 -13.24 23.78
CA SER A 115 -8.62 -14.54 24.46
C SER A 115 -7.41 -14.85 25.36
N ARG A 116 -6.22 -14.35 24.98
CA ARG A 116 -4.95 -14.44 25.72
C ARG A 116 -4.26 -13.07 25.75
N PRO A 117 -3.29 -12.84 26.64
CA PRO A 117 -2.47 -11.64 26.60
C PRO A 117 -1.81 -11.44 25.22
N LEU A 118 -1.65 -10.18 24.78
CA LEU A 118 -1.03 -9.88 23.48
C LEU A 118 0.43 -10.34 23.43
N GLY A 119 1.20 -10.16 24.51
CA GLY A 119 2.60 -10.57 24.58
C GLY A 119 3.44 -10.01 23.42
N ASP A 120 4.19 -10.89 22.76
CA ASP A 120 5.03 -10.57 21.60
C ASP A 120 4.29 -10.78 20.26
N GLN A 121 2.97 -11.01 20.30
CA GLN A 121 2.17 -11.14 19.09
C GLN A 121 2.04 -9.79 18.41
N LYS A 122 2.08 -9.81 17.07
CA LYS A 122 1.78 -8.64 16.25
C LYS A 122 0.27 -8.39 16.26
N LEU A 123 -0.15 -7.14 16.40
CA LEU A 123 -1.53 -6.73 16.18
C LEU A 123 -1.67 -6.19 14.76
N VAL A 124 -2.64 -6.67 13.99
CA VAL A 124 -3.01 -6.10 12.69
C VAL A 124 -4.45 -5.61 12.73
N VAL A 125 -4.69 -4.37 12.30
CA VAL A 125 -6.02 -3.75 12.28
C VAL A 125 -6.41 -3.39 10.85
N ASP A 126 -7.60 -3.84 10.42
CA ASP A 126 -8.19 -3.56 9.09
C ASP A 126 -7.23 -3.82 7.91
N LEU A 127 -6.46 -4.91 7.99
CA LEU A 127 -5.51 -5.48 7.01
C LEU A 127 -4.07 -4.95 7.03
N ASP A 128 -3.83 -3.65 7.17
CA ASP A 128 -2.50 -3.05 6.93
C ASP A 128 -1.89 -2.33 8.15
N ASN A 129 -2.68 -1.99 9.16
CA ASN A 129 -2.19 -1.25 10.32
C ASN A 129 -1.60 -2.21 11.34
N GLN A 130 -0.28 -2.35 11.31
CA GLN A 130 0.46 -3.26 12.18
C GLN A 130 0.99 -2.52 13.42
N PHE A 131 0.86 -3.15 14.59
CA PHE A 131 1.34 -2.65 15.88
C PHE A 131 2.05 -3.75 16.66
N THR A 132 2.99 -3.34 17.52
CA THR A 132 3.76 -4.25 18.38
C THR A 132 3.98 -3.64 19.77
N THR A 133 4.18 -4.53 20.75
CA THR A 133 4.67 -4.21 22.11
C THR A 133 6.18 -3.98 22.12
N ASP A 134 6.91 -4.57 21.17
CA ASP A 134 8.37 -4.45 21.10
C ASP A 134 8.81 -3.00 20.85
N GLY A 135 9.70 -2.51 21.71
CA GLY A 135 10.17 -1.12 21.72
C GLY A 135 9.05 -0.08 21.99
N ALA A 136 7.86 -0.51 22.42
CA ALA A 136 6.75 0.39 22.71
C ALA A 136 6.82 0.97 24.13
N LYS A 137 6.36 2.21 24.28
CA LYS A 137 6.13 2.83 25.60
C LYS A 137 4.66 2.61 25.99
N LEU A 138 4.41 1.51 26.71
CA LEU A 138 3.06 1.15 27.14
C LEU A 138 2.39 2.27 27.97
N PRO A 139 1.06 2.43 27.88
CA PRO A 139 0.09 1.54 27.23
C PRO A 139 -0.01 1.71 25.70
N ALA A 140 0.68 2.69 25.11
CA ALA A 140 0.63 2.89 23.66
C ALA A 140 1.48 1.82 22.95
N LEU A 141 0.86 1.08 22.02
CA LEU A 141 1.58 0.19 21.14
C LEU A 141 2.34 0.99 20.08
N ARG A 142 3.50 0.48 19.67
CA ARG A 142 4.28 1.09 18.59
C ARG A 142 3.65 0.68 17.26
N ARG A 143 3.35 1.66 16.42
CA ARG A 143 2.98 1.41 15.01
C ARG A 143 4.23 0.90 14.27
N CYS A 144 4.07 -0.19 13.55
CA CYS A 144 5.13 -0.76 12.74
C CYS A 144 5.35 0.09 11.49
N GLY A 145 6.61 0.13 11.02
CA GLY A 145 6.95 0.84 9.79
C GLY A 145 6.65 0.00 8.55
N GLU A 146 7.00 0.54 7.40
CA GLU A 146 6.90 -0.13 6.10
C GLU A 146 7.66 -1.47 6.06
N LEU A 147 8.78 -1.52 6.79
CA LEU A 147 9.63 -2.70 6.95
C LEU A 147 9.10 -3.71 7.97
N GLY A 148 7.87 -3.53 8.44
CA GLY A 148 7.24 -4.34 9.46
C GLY A 148 7.63 -3.94 10.89
N CYS A 149 7.28 -4.80 11.83
CA CYS A 149 7.44 -4.54 13.27
C CYS A 149 8.87 -4.77 13.76
N HIS A 150 9.57 -5.72 13.12
CA HIS A 150 10.94 -6.10 13.43
C HIS A 150 11.75 -6.03 12.14
N PRO A 151 12.05 -4.82 11.64
CA PRO A 151 12.87 -4.68 10.45
C PRO A 151 14.22 -5.39 10.68
N PRO A 152 14.78 -6.06 9.66
CA PRO A 152 16.09 -6.66 9.78
C PRO A 152 17.13 -5.59 10.13
N ALA A 153 18.12 -5.97 10.94
CA ALA A 153 19.23 -5.08 11.22
C ALA A 153 20.02 -4.79 9.93
N THR A 154 20.49 -3.55 9.79
CA THR A 154 21.39 -3.18 8.69
C THR A 154 22.65 -4.04 8.75
N GLY A 155 23.06 -4.57 7.62
CA GLY A 155 24.23 -5.42 7.48
C GLY A 155 24.34 -6.02 6.08
N CYS A 156 25.30 -6.91 5.88
CA CYS A 156 25.57 -7.51 4.57
C CYS A 156 24.80 -8.83 4.41
N THR A 157 23.46 -8.74 4.39
CA THR A 157 22.54 -9.89 4.28
C THR A 157 21.40 -9.58 3.32
N SER A 158 20.81 -10.59 2.70
CA SER A 158 19.71 -10.40 1.74
C SER A 158 18.52 -9.65 2.33
N ALA A 159 18.10 -9.97 3.56
CA ALA A 159 16.99 -9.29 4.23
C ALA A 159 17.29 -7.80 4.48
N SER A 160 18.54 -7.48 4.79
CA SER A 160 19.01 -6.10 4.94
C SER A 160 19.06 -5.36 3.58
N TYR A 161 19.31 -6.05 2.47
CA TYR A 161 19.26 -5.43 1.14
C TYR A 161 17.82 -5.22 0.66
N ASP A 162 16.89 -6.13 1.00
CA ASP A 162 15.45 -5.91 0.76
C ASP A 162 14.95 -4.64 1.49
N GLN A 163 15.45 -4.42 2.72
CA GLN A 163 15.21 -3.19 3.46
C GLN A 163 15.72 -1.94 2.72
N ALA A 164 16.90 -2.02 2.10
CA ALA A 164 17.48 -0.92 1.33
C ALA A 164 16.69 -0.61 0.05
N LEU A 165 16.19 -1.65 -0.64
CA LEU A 165 15.31 -1.48 -1.81
C LEU A 165 14.04 -0.72 -1.45
N ILE A 166 13.39 -1.09 -0.34
CA ILE A 166 12.21 -0.38 0.17
C ILE A 166 12.57 1.07 0.51
N ALA A 167 13.70 1.30 1.19
CA ALA A 167 14.14 2.65 1.56
C ALA A 167 14.44 3.54 0.34
N ALA A 168 14.82 2.96 -0.80
CA ALA A 168 15.05 3.67 -2.06
C ALA A 168 13.79 3.79 -2.94
N ASP A 169 12.62 3.36 -2.45
CA ASP A 169 11.36 3.30 -3.22
C ASP A 169 11.53 2.52 -4.53
N ALA A 170 12.29 1.42 -4.47
CA ALA A 170 12.55 0.59 -5.63
C ALA A 170 11.24 -0.08 -6.11
N PRO A 171 11.00 -0.15 -7.44
CA PRO A 171 9.79 -0.77 -7.96
C PRO A 171 9.61 -2.23 -7.51
N ALA A 172 8.35 -2.68 -7.47
CA ALA A 172 8.04 -4.08 -7.22
C ALA A 172 8.73 -5.00 -8.26
N HIS A 173 9.06 -6.23 -7.86
CA HIS A 173 9.77 -7.21 -8.69
C HIS A 173 11.15 -6.75 -9.21
N THR A 174 11.82 -5.93 -8.41
CA THR A 174 13.22 -5.55 -8.63
C THR A 174 14.16 -6.73 -8.42
N TYR A 175 15.19 -6.81 -9.25
CA TYR A 175 16.32 -7.73 -9.16
C TYR A 175 17.52 -6.98 -8.59
N ARG A 176 18.25 -7.59 -7.67
CA ARG A 176 19.56 -7.10 -7.23
C ARG A 176 20.62 -7.56 -8.21
N ASP A 177 21.30 -6.62 -8.83
CA ASP A 177 22.30 -6.90 -9.87
C ASP A 177 23.72 -6.93 -9.29
N ALA A 178 24.01 -6.11 -8.28
CA ALA A 178 25.27 -6.14 -7.54
C ALA A 178 25.13 -5.50 -6.14
N GLU A 179 25.88 -6.03 -5.16
CA GLU A 179 25.89 -5.52 -3.79
C GLU A 179 27.33 -5.32 -3.28
N HIS A 180 27.64 -4.14 -2.73
CA HIS A 180 28.90 -3.86 -2.05
C HIS A 180 28.63 -3.31 -0.65
N CYS A 181 28.99 -4.07 0.39
CA CYS A 181 28.61 -3.76 1.76
C CYS A 181 29.80 -3.96 2.73
N ASP A 182 29.94 -3.05 3.70
CA ASP A 182 30.89 -3.17 4.82
C ASP A 182 30.20 -3.21 6.19
N GLY A 183 28.87 -3.30 6.21
CA GLY A 183 28.02 -3.33 7.39
C GLY A 183 27.61 -1.93 7.90
N LYS A 184 28.28 -0.86 7.46
CA LYS A 184 27.92 0.54 7.77
C LYS A 184 27.47 1.30 6.54
N TRP A 185 27.93 0.88 5.38
CA TRP A 185 27.69 1.48 4.08
C TRP A 185 27.31 0.38 3.09
N LEU A 186 26.49 0.74 2.12
CA LEU A 186 26.01 -0.15 1.08
C LEU A 186 25.98 0.59 -0.25
N VAL A 187 26.47 -0.06 -1.30
CA VAL A 187 26.14 0.24 -2.69
C VAL A 187 25.26 -0.89 -3.19
N LEU A 188 24.12 -0.54 -3.76
CA LEU A 188 23.19 -1.51 -4.33
C LEU A 188 22.85 -1.09 -5.75
N ASP A 189 23.16 -1.98 -6.69
CA ASP A 189 22.70 -1.88 -8.07
C ASP A 189 21.49 -2.78 -8.22
N PHE A 190 20.42 -2.24 -8.80
CA PHE A 190 19.19 -3.00 -8.99
C PHE A 190 18.48 -2.62 -10.27
N SER A 191 17.71 -3.56 -10.81
CA SER A 191 16.94 -3.38 -12.04
C SER A 191 15.53 -3.93 -11.95
N TRP A 192 14.63 -3.39 -12.75
CA TRP A 192 13.26 -3.87 -12.88
C TRP A 192 12.88 -3.95 -14.35
N ARG A 193 11.98 -4.88 -14.68
CA ARG A 193 11.50 -5.05 -16.06
C ARG A 193 10.56 -3.91 -16.43
N THR A 194 10.71 -3.40 -17.65
CA THR A 194 9.88 -2.31 -18.20
C THR A 194 9.15 -2.69 -19.49
N GLY A 195 9.17 -3.98 -19.83
CA GLY A 195 8.47 -4.55 -20.98
C GLY A 195 7.05 -5.08 -20.65
N PRO A 196 6.30 -5.50 -21.67
CA PRO A 196 5.00 -6.16 -21.48
C PRO A 196 5.12 -7.43 -20.63
N VAL A 197 4.00 -7.90 -20.07
CA VAL A 197 3.94 -9.22 -19.45
C VAL A 197 4.10 -10.27 -20.55
N CYS A 198 5.29 -10.85 -20.63
CA CYS A 198 5.61 -11.83 -21.65
C CYS A 198 5.34 -13.23 -21.11
N GLY A 199 4.44 -13.96 -21.76
CA GLY A 199 4.15 -15.35 -21.44
C GLY A 199 5.35 -16.27 -21.70
N ASP A 200 5.19 -17.51 -21.26
CA ASP A 200 6.06 -18.68 -21.34
C ASP A 200 6.24 -19.24 -22.78
N THR A 201 6.06 -18.41 -23.80
CA THR A 201 6.33 -18.79 -25.18
C THR A 201 7.84 -18.85 -25.45
N THR A 202 8.28 -19.93 -26.10
CA THR A 202 9.68 -20.23 -26.45
C THR A 202 10.37 -19.17 -27.33
N ALA A 203 9.61 -18.28 -27.96
CA ALA A 203 10.13 -17.05 -28.55
C ALA A 203 9.94 -15.92 -27.55
N THR A 204 11.01 -15.34 -27.02
CA THR A 204 10.93 -14.12 -26.19
C THR A 204 10.72 -12.93 -27.13
N PRO A 205 9.51 -12.30 -27.17
CA PRO A 205 9.29 -11.13 -28.02
C PRO A 205 10.32 -10.02 -27.76
N SER A 206 10.63 -9.23 -28.80
CA SER A 206 11.45 -8.03 -28.63
C SER A 206 10.81 -7.11 -27.58
N GLY A 207 11.59 -6.68 -26.59
CA GLY A 207 11.12 -5.85 -25.47
C GLY A 207 10.83 -6.63 -24.16
N CYS A 208 10.79 -7.96 -24.18
CA CYS A 208 10.59 -8.77 -22.98
C CYS A 208 11.83 -8.88 -22.06
N THR A 209 12.99 -8.46 -22.57
CA THR A 209 14.25 -8.33 -21.83
C THR A 209 14.53 -6.90 -21.37
N SER A 210 13.68 -5.93 -21.74
CA SER A 210 13.86 -4.53 -21.37
C SER A 210 13.82 -4.36 -19.85
N ARG A 211 14.85 -3.71 -19.34
CA ARG A 211 14.98 -3.36 -17.92
C ARG A 211 15.48 -1.94 -17.79
N LEU A 212 15.05 -1.29 -16.72
CA LEU A 212 15.72 -0.12 -16.19
C LEU A 212 16.43 -0.51 -14.90
N GLY A 213 17.41 0.28 -14.47
CA GLY A 213 18.11 0.05 -13.24
C GLY A 213 18.80 1.28 -12.71
N ASP A 214 19.01 1.27 -11.40
CA ASP A 214 19.62 2.33 -10.62
C ASP A 214 20.73 1.77 -9.75
N ARG A 215 21.63 2.67 -9.35
CA ARG A 215 22.64 2.42 -8.32
C ARG A 215 22.40 3.41 -7.21
N TRP A 216 22.25 2.88 -6.00
CA TRP A 216 22.03 3.67 -4.80
C TRP A 216 23.12 3.44 -3.77
N PHE A 217 23.43 4.51 -3.04
CA PHE A 217 24.41 4.52 -1.95
C PHE A 217 23.66 4.77 -0.64
N PHE A 218 23.96 3.98 0.39
CA PHE A 218 23.25 4.01 1.66
C PHE A 218 24.19 4.09 2.86
N ARG A 219 23.67 4.61 3.96
CA ARG A 219 24.28 4.60 5.28
C ARG A 219 23.40 3.87 6.28
N ALA A 220 23.99 2.99 7.08
CA ALA A 220 23.29 2.35 8.17
C ALA A 220 22.89 3.37 9.25
N LYS A 221 21.63 3.31 9.70
CA LYS A 221 21.07 4.06 10.82
C LYS A 221 20.31 3.10 11.75
N PRO A 222 20.00 3.51 13.00
CA PRO A 222 19.17 2.68 13.89
C PRO A 222 17.80 2.30 13.31
N ALA A 223 17.24 3.15 12.44
CA ALA A 223 15.97 2.88 11.78
C ALA A 223 16.07 2.00 10.51
N GLY A 224 17.29 1.69 10.05
CA GLY A 224 17.52 0.97 8.79
C GLY A 224 18.54 1.66 7.88
N TRP A 225 18.60 1.21 6.63
CA TRP A 225 19.38 1.88 5.60
C TRP A 225 18.76 3.24 5.26
N ALA A 226 19.57 4.28 5.31
CA ALA A 226 19.21 5.61 4.84
C ALA A 226 19.85 5.85 3.46
N PRO A 227 19.07 6.12 2.40
CA PRO A 227 19.61 6.49 1.10
C PRO A 227 20.37 7.81 1.20
N ILE A 228 21.51 7.88 0.51
CA ILE A 228 22.37 9.08 0.43
C ILE A 228 22.14 9.78 -0.92
N THR A 229 22.33 9.04 -2.00
CA THR A 229 22.18 9.49 -3.39
C THR A 229 22.06 8.28 -4.31
N SER A 230 21.57 8.50 -5.52
CA SER A 230 21.71 7.59 -6.65
C SER A 230 22.68 8.13 -7.70
N SER A 231 23.30 7.24 -8.48
CA SER A 231 24.10 7.63 -9.66
C SER A 231 24.42 6.45 -10.57
N ALA A 232 24.22 6.64 -11.87
CA ALA A 232 24.70 5.70 -12.89
C ALA A 232 26.20 5.80 -13.20
N THR A 233 26.91 6.79 -12.63
CA THR A 233 28.34 6.98 -12.90
C THR A 233 29.19 5.92 -12.17
N GLY A 234 30.35 5.62 -12.75
CA GLY A 234 31.37 4.81 -12.09
C GLY A 234 32.15 5.61 -11.04
N GLY A 235 32.86 4.91 -10.16
CA GLY A 235 33.72 5.52 -9.16
C GLY A 235 32.96 6.16 -7.98
N CYS A 236 33.68 6.97 -7.21
CA CYS A 236 33.19 7.54 -5.95
C CYS A 236 32.66 8.98 -6.06
N THR A 237 32.84 9.65 -7.19
CA THR A 237 32.63 11.10 -7.31
C THR A 237 31.23 11.54 -6.89
N ALA A 238 30.18 10.84 -7.33
CA ALA A 238 28.81 11.19 -7.01
C ALA A 238 28.51 11.06 -5.51
N VAL A 239 28.89 9.95 -4.89
CA VAL A 239 28.63 9.69 -3.48
C VAL A 239 29.50 10.57 -2.57
N HIS A 240 30.78 10.80 -2.89
CA HIS A 240 31.64 11.67 -2.10
C HIS A 240 31.21 13.15 -2.11
N ARG A 241 30.50 13.59 -3.16
CA ARG A 241 29.88 14.93 -3.16
C ARG A 241 28.75 15.03 -2.13
N ALA A 242 27.97 13.98 -1.95
CA ALA A 242 26.84 13.95 -1.02
C ALA A 242 27.25 13.56 0.41
N GLU A 243 28.21 12.64 0.54
CA GLU A 243 28.72 12.10 1.80
C GLU A 243 30.22 11.82 1.66
N PRO A 244 31.08 12.81 1.98
CA PRO A 244 32.53 12.67 1.88
C PRO A 244 33.13 11.55 2.72
N ALA A 245 32.43 11.09 3.77
CA ALA A 245 32.87 9.98 4.62
C ALA A 245 32.62 8.59 4.01
N PHE A 246 31.99 8.51 2.83
CA PHE A 246 31.70 7.23 2.18
C PHE A 246 33.00 6.46 1.86
N PRO A 247 33.12 5.15 2.17
CA PRO A 247 34.36 4.41 1.98
C PRO A 247 34.73 4.29 0.51
N THR A 248 35.91 4.78 0.14
CA THR A 248 36.45 4.66 -1.22
C THR A 248 36.52 3.21 -1.70
N ALA A 249 36.78 2.26 -0.80
CA ALA A 249 36.86 0.83 -1.12
C ALA A 249 35.56 0.26 -1.70
N LEU A 250 34.40 0.85 -1.38
CA LEU A 250 33.10 0.39 -1.88
C LEU A 250 32.74 0.97 -3.26
N CYS A 251 33.41 2.03 -3.71
CA CYS A 251 33.03 2.74 -4.93
C CYS A 251 34.15 2.87 -5.97
N ALA A 252 35.43 2.73 -5.59
CA ALA A 252 36.55 3.02 -6.48
C ALA A 252 36.60 2.12 -7.72
N GLY A 253 36.20 0.85 -7.57
CA GLY A 253 36.18 -0.14 -8.64
C GLY A 253 34.88 -0.19 -9.45
N LEU A 254 33.90 0.67 -9.13
CA LEU A 254 32.60 0.60 -9.78
C LEU A 254 32.68 1.12 -11.21
N ALA A 255 32.33 0.28 -12.18
CA ALA A 255 32.05 0.72 -13.54
C ALA A 255 30.76 1.55 -13.59
N PRO A 256 30.58 2.44 -14.58
CA PRO A 256 29.29 3.04 -14.86
C PRO A 256 28.21 1.97 -15.08
N LEU A 257 26.97 2.26 -14.70
CA LEU A 257 25.84 1.39 -15.04
C LEU A 257 25.70 1.31 -16.57
N SER A 258 25.23 0.15 -17.04
CA SER A 258 24.94 -0.03 -18.46
C SER A 258 23.96 1.06 -18.94
N PRO A 259 24.23 1.74 -20.06
CA PRO A 259 23.28 2.68 -20.66
C PRO A 259 21.92 2.06 -20.99
N SER A 260 21.85 0.74 -21.15
CA SER A 260 20.58 0.02 -21.34
C SER A 260 19.70 0.01 -20.09
N LEU A 261 20.31 0.05 -18.89
CA LEU A 261 19.61 0.08 -17.61
C LEU A 261 19.27 1.52 -17.21
N HIS A 262 20.18 2.45 -17.47
CA HIS A 262 19.99 3.85 -17.13
C HIS A 262 20.18 4.76 -18.35
N PRO A 263 19.23 4.74 -19.31
CA PRO A 263 19.34 5.53 -20.53
C PRO A 263 19.37 7.02 -20.18
N SER A 264 20.43 7.68 -20.64
CA SER A 264 20.54 9.15 -20.54
C SER A 264 19.79 9.76 -21.72
N TYR A 265 18.59 10.27 -21.49
CA TYR A 265 17.88 11.04 -22.51
C TYR A 265 18.46 12.47 -22.55
N PRO A 266 18.99 12.93 -23.70
CA PRO A 266 19.33 14.35 -23.83
C PRO A 266 18.06 15.19 -23.64
N PRO A 267 18.17 16.39 -23.04
CA PRO A 267 17.02 17.28 -22.92
C PRO A 267 16.46 17.56 -24.32
N ALA A 268 15.13 17.65 -24.43
CA ALA A 268 14.47 17.94 -25.70
C ALA A 268 15.06 19.23 -26.30
N SER A 269 15.61 19.14 -27.52
CA SER A 269 16.13 20.30 -28.23
C SER A 269 15.04 21.36 -28.32
N PRO A 270 15.34 22.63 -28.02
CA PRO A 270 14.35 23.69 -28.15
C PRO A 270 13.89 23.78 -29.59
N THR A 271 12.58 23.67 -29.82
CA THR A 271 11.98 23.88 -31.13
C THR A 271 12.19 25.34 -31.54
N SER A 272 13.03 25.56 -32.56
CA SER A 272 13.12 26.84 -33.24
C SER A 272 11.78 27.16 -33.88
N ARG A 273 11.19 28.28 -33.47
CA ARG A 273 9.90 28.77 -33.95
C ARG A 273 10.05 29.50 -35.28
#